data_AF-A0A949LIY6-F1
#
_entry.id   AF-A0A949LIY6-F1
#
_cell.length_a   1.000
_cell.length_b   1.000
_cell.length_c   1.000
_cell.angle_alpha   90.00
_cell.angle_beta   90.00
_cell.angle_gamma   90.00
#
_symmetry.space_group_name_H-M   'P 1'
#
loop_
_entity.id
_entity.type
_entity.pdbx_description
1 polymer ?
#
loop_
_entity_poly.entity_id
_entity_poly.type
_entity_poly.pdbx_seq_one_letter_code
_entity_poly.pdbx_strand_id
1 'polypeptide(L)'
;MKIEIDLDELFQSEGETTEEAIRKSIIAHLSKEIRVDTKAQIKATIPDIITGSVKEYMANLLPNLIEEEFSPKTEWGEKLPKTSVRHQIIEGIKAQLKFTPNARWDSDKSVITKLVEDATKKIFEEFQQTLAKEINAQFTARALEEAKKQLAGKLGIKQ
;
A
#
# COMPACT_ATOMS: atom_id res chain seq x y z
N MET A 1 -3.53 -52.90 25.35
CA MET A 1 -4.84 -52.40 25.81
C MET A 1 -5.77 -52.44 24.60
N LYS A 2 -6.76 -53.34 24.62
CA LYS A 2 -7.82 -53.38 23.61
C LYS A 2 -8.93 -52.45 24.09
N ILE A 3 -9.31 -51.48 23.28
CA ILE A 3 -10.52 -50.69 23.51
C ILE A 3 -11.62 -51.45 22.79
N GLU A 4 -12.34 -52.30 23.52
CA GLU A 4 -13.57 -52.92 23.05
C GLU A 4 -14.68 -51.89 23.31
N ILE A 5 -15.14 -51.24 22.24
CA ILE A 5 -16.29 -50.34 22.29
C ILE A 5 -17.50 -51.25 22.30
N ASP A 6 -18.14 -51.37 23.47
CA ASP A 6 -19.36 -52.14 23.63
C ASP A 6 -20.49 -51.39 22.92
N LEU A 7 -20.90 -51.92 21.76
CA LEU A 7 -21.86 -51.27 20.88
C LEU A 7 -23.28 -51.34 21.43
N ASP A 8 -23.56 -52.25 22.38
CA ASP A 8 -24.90 -52.46 22.94
C ASP A 8 -25.39 -51.31 23.84
N GLU A 9 -24.48 -50.44 24.31
CA GLU A 9 -24.84 -49.30 25.18
C GLU A 9 -25.41 -48.09 24.41
N LEU A 10 -25.28 -48.07 23.08
CA LEU A 10 -25.79 -47.01 22.19
C LEU A 10 -27.16 -47.30 21.57
N PHE A 11 -27.72 -48.50 21.77
CA PHE A 11 -28.90 -49.00 21.02
C PHE A 11 -30.17 -49.25 21.84
N GLN A 12 -30.27 -48.79 23.10
CA GLN A 12 -31.46 -49.02 23.93
C GLN A 12 -32.57 -47.95 23.84
N SER A 13 -32.60 -47.09 22.83
CA SER A 13 -33.77 -46.22 22.62
C SER A 13 -34.19 -46.12 21.15
N GLU A 14 -35.30 -46.80 20.85
CA GLU A 14 -36.25 -46.53 19.76
C GLU A 14 -35.78 -46.82 18.30
N GLY A 15 -36.02 -48.06 17.87
CA GLY A 15 -36.72 -48.35 16.61
C GLY A 15 -36.00 -48.18 15.26
N GLU A 16 -34.75 -47.72 15.20
CA GLU A 16 -34.01 -47.66 13.93
C GLU A 16 -33.17 -48.91 13.68
N THR A 17 -33.33 -49.52 12.50
CA THR A 17 -32.48 -50.64 12.08
C THR A 17 -31.06 -50.15 11.79
N THR A 18 -30.04 -50.97 12.08
CA THR A 18 -28.61 -50.62 11.88
C THR A 18 -28.30 -50.16 10.46
N GLU A 19 -29.00 -50.68 9.46
CA GLU A 19 -28.90 -50.21 8.08
C GLU A 19 -29.40 -48.77 7.88
N GLU A 20 -30.47 -48.36 8.54
CA GLU A 20 -31.03 -47.00 8.42
C GLU A 20 -30.13 -45.96 9.08
N ALA A 21 -29.55 -46.28 10.24
CA ALA A 21 -28.60 -45.42 10.93
C ALA A 21 -27.31 -45.21 10.11
N ILE A 22 -26.78 -46.28 9.50
CA ILE A 22 -25.62 -46.21 8.60
C ILE A 22 -25.96 -45.40 7.35
N ARG A 23 -27.15 -45.61 6.77
CA ARG A 23 -27.58 -44.87 5.57
C ARG A 23 -27.73 -43.38 5.84
N LYS A 24 -28.33 -42.99 6.98
CA LYS A 24 -28.41 -41.58 7.43
C LYS A 24 -27.03 -40.97 7.64
N SER A 25 -26.10 -41.70 8.26
CA SER A 25 -24.72 -41.25 8.46
C SER A 25 -24.00 -40.97 7.14
N ILE A 26 -24.09 -41.90 6.17
CA ILE A 26 -23.49 -41.76 4.84
C ILE A 26 -24.10 -40.56 4.09
N ILE A 27 -25.43 -40.44 4.11
CA ILE A 27 -26.13 -39.31 3.46
C ILE A 27 -25.72 -37.98 4.11
N ALA A 28 -25.61 -37.93 5.45
CA ALA A 28 -25.19 -36.74 6.16
C ALA A 28 -23.74 -36.36 5.82
N HIS A 29 -22.84 -37.34 5.69
CA HIS A 29 -21.45 -37.10 5.35
C HIS A 29 -21.29 -36.60 3.91
N LEU A 30 -21.93 -37.28 2.94
CA LEU A 30 -21.95 -36.87 1.54
C LEU A 30 -22.60 -35.48 1.37
N SER A 31 -23.71 -35.22 2.07
CA SER A 31 -24.36 -33.91 2.02
C SER A 31 -23.48 -32.80 2.59
N LYS A 32 -22.65 -33.12 3.59
CA LYS A 32 -21.71 -32.18 4.19
C LYS A 32 -20.54 -31.90 3.23
N GLU A 33 -19.95 -32.92 2.63
CA GLU A 33 -18.89 -32.76 1.61
C GLU A 33 -19.38 -31.97 0.41
N ILE A 34 -20.53 -32.36 -0.18
CA ILE A 34 -21.12 -31.65 -1.32
C ILE A 34 -21.37 -30.17 -0.95
N ARG A 35 -21.88 -29.88 0.26
CA ARG A 35 -22.06 -28.48 0.70
C ARG A 35 -20.74 -27.72 0.83
N VAL A 36 -19.67 -28.37 1.29
CA VAL A 36 -18.36 -27.73 1.46
C VAL A 36 -17.75 -27.42 0.09
N ASP A 37 -17.73 -28.39 -0.82
CA ASP A 37 -17.18 -28.22 -2.16
C ASP A 37 -17.98 -27.20 -2.98
N THR A 38 -19.31 -27.27 -2.92
CA THR A 38 -20.17 -26.30 -3.61
C THR A 38 -19.96 -24.89 -3.05
N LYS A 39 -19.80 -24.72 -1.72
CA LYS A 39 -19.47 -23.43 -1.12
C LYS A 39 -18.08 -22.94 -1.53
N ALA A 40 -17.10 -23.82 -1.65
CA ALA A 40 -15.75 -23.45 -2.08
C ALA A 40 -15.74 -22.99 -3.54
N GLN A 41 -16.40 -23.72 -4.45
CA GLN A 41 -16.56 -23.31 -5.84
C GLN A 41 -17.34 -22.01 -5.98
N ILE A 42 -18.44 -21.85 -5.26
CA ILE A 42 -19.20 -20.59 -5.25
C ILE A 42 -18.32 -19.42 -4.79
N LYS A 43 -17.57 -19.60 -3.69
CA LYS A 43 -16.66 -18.57 -3.18
C LYS A 43 -15.53 -18.22 -4.13
N ALA A 44 -15.05 -19.16 -4.94
CA ALA A 44 -14.01 -18.90 -5.92
C ALA A 44 -14.55 -18.19 -7.17
N THR A 45 -15.71 -18.62 -7.67
CA THR A 45 -16.17 -18.22 -9.01
C THR A 45 -17.04 -16.95 -8.99
N ILE A 46 -17.84 -16.76 -7.94
CA ILE A 46 -18.76 -15.62 -7.86
C ILE A 46 -18.02 -14.27 -7.76
N PRO A 47 -16.94 -14.11 -6.96
CA PRO A 47 -16.24 -12.84 -6.88
C PRO A 47 -15.68 -12.39 -8.23
N ASP A 48 -15.11 -13.30 -9.01
CA ASP A 48 -14.53 -12.96 -10.32
C ASP A 48 -15.60 -12.54 -11.33
N ILE A 49 -16.73 -13.24 -11.35
CA ILE A 49 -17.88 -12.89 -12.21
C ILE A 49 -18.45 -11.53 -11.78
N ILE A 50 -18.69 -11.33 -10.49
CA ILE A 50 -19.23 -10.06 -9.97
C ILE A 50 -18.24 -8.92 -10.24
N THR A 51 -16.94 -9.12 -9.99
CA THR A 51 -15.94 -8.06 -10.19
C THR A 51 -15.79 -7.71 -11.66
N GLY A 52 -15.86 -8.70 -12.56
CA GLY A 52 -15.89 -8.49 -14.01
C GLY A 52 -17.11 -7.69 -14.45
N SER A 53 -18.31 -8.12 -14.06
CA SER A 53 -19.57 -7.45 -14.42
C SER A 53 -19.69 -6.05 -13.81
N VAL A 54 -19.23 -5.86 -12.56
CA VAL A 54 -19.20 -4.55 -11.92
C VAL A 54 -18.20 -3.63 -12.62
N LYS A 55 -17.03 -4.12 -13.05
CA LYS A 55 -16.07 -3.31 -13.81
C LYS A 55 -16.64 -2.82 -15.13
N GLU A 56 -17.26 -3.69 -15.92
CA GLU A 56 -17.88 -3.28 -17.20
C GLU A 56 -19.03 -2.31 -16.98
N TYR A 57 -19.89 -2.58 -16.01
CA TYR A 57 -21.03 -1.70 -15.72
C TYR A 57 -20.58 -0.34 -15.17
N MET A 58 -19.58 -0.32 -14.29
CA MET A 58 -18.99 0.91 -13.79
C MET A 58 -18.29 1.70 -14.90
N ALA A 59 -17.59 1.05 -15.83
CA ALA A 59 -16.95 1.73 -16.95
C ALA A 59 -17.97 2.50 -17.81
N ASN A 60 -19.19 1.97 -17.96
CA ASN A 60 -20.25 2.61 -18.72
C ASN A 60 -21.01 3.70 -17.94
N LEU A 61 -21.11 3.58 -16.61
CA LEU A 61 -21.80 4.58 -15.77
C LEU A 61 -20.90 5.71 -15.28
N LEU A 62 -19.60 5.46 -15.13
CA LEU A 62 -18.62 6.45 -14.66
C LEU A 62 -18.67 7.77 -15.44
N PRO A 63 -18.74 7.79 -16.78
CA PRO A 63 -18.79 9.05 -17.53
C PRO A 63 -19.99 9.92 -17.14
N ASN A 64 -21.15 9.31 -16.93
CA ASN A 64 -22.38 10.02 -16.55
C ASN A 64 -22.35 10.46 -15.08
N LEU A 65 -21.84 9.59 -14.19
CA LEU A 65 -21.74 9.88 -12.76
C LEU A 65 -20.70 10.98 -12.45
N ILE A 66 -19.68 11.11 -13.29
CA ILE A 66 -18.61 12.08 -13.12
C ILE A 66 -19.08 13.52 -13.38
N GLU A 67 -20.08 13.68 -14.26
CA GLU A 67 -20.64 14.99 -14.65
C GLU A 67 -21.88 15.38 -13.86
N GLU A 68 -22.49 14.45 -13.14
CA GLU A 68 -23.68 14.72 -12.33
C GLU A 68 -23.36 15.67 -11.17
N GLU A 69 -24.19 16.71 -11.03
CA GLU A 69 -24.04 17.70 -9.97
C GLU A 69 -24.72 17.24 -8.68
N PHE A 70 -23.97 17.25 -7.58
CA PHE A 70 -24.49 16.95 -6.25
C PHE A 70 -24.09 18.04 -5.25
N SER A 71 -24.82 18.13 -4.14
CA SER A 71 -24.46 19.01 -3.01
C SER A 71 -23.75 18.19 -1.94
N PRO A 72 -22.42 18.34 -1.76
CA PRO A 72 -21.72 17.68 -0.68
C PRO A 72 -22.21 18.21 0.66
N LYS A 73 -22.07 17.40 1.71
CA LYS A 73 -22.39 17.81 3.08
C LYS A 73 -21.12 17.91 3.90
N THR A 74 -21.05 18.89 4.78
CA THR A 74 -20.00 18.96 5.80
C THR A 74 -20.21 17.85 6.85
N GLU A 75 -19.22 17.64 7.72
CA GLU A 75 -19.31 16.71 8.86
C GLU A 75 -20.50 17.03 9.78
N TRP A 76 -20.96 18.28 9.77
CA TRP A 76 -22.10 18.78 10.55
C TRP A 76 -23.41 18.83 9.75
N GLY A 77 -23.42 18.29 8.53
CA GLY A 77 -24.63 18.14 7.71
C GLY A 77 -25.03 19.39 6.92
N GLU A 78 -24.23 20.46 6.94
CA GLU A 78 -24.49 21.66 6.13
C GLU A 78 -24.29 21.36 4.65
N LYS A 79 -25.21 21.85 3.81
CA LYS A 79 -25.12 21.69 2.36
C LYS A 79 -24.11 22.68 1.79
N LEU A 80 -23.07 22.15 1.16
CA LEU A 80 -22.12 22.92 0.39
C LEU A 80 -22.66 23.24 -1.01
N PRO A 81 -22.09 24.22 -1.71
CA PRO A 81 -22.43 24.52 -3.10
C PRO A 81 -22.34 23.27 -3.98
N LYS A 82 -23.23 23.20 -4.97
CA LYS A 82 -23.26 22.09 -5.93
C LYS A 82 -21.90 21.95 -6.61
N THR A 83 -21.44 20.73 -6.72
CA THR A 83 -20.20 20.36 -7.38
C THR A 83 -20.38 19.02 -8.08
N SER A 84 -19.46 18.68 -8.98
CA SER A 84 -19.44 17.37 -9.64
C SER A 84 -18.24 16.56 -9.16
N VAL A 85 -18.29 15.25 -9.37
CA VAL A 85 -17.16 14.36 -9.02
C VAL A 85 -15.93 14.78 -9.82
N ARG A 86 -16.09 15.16 -11.10
CA ARG A 86 -15.00 15.74 -11.91
C ARG A 86 -14.37 16.94 -11.23
N HIS A 87 -15.19 17.88 -10.77
CA HIS A 87 -14.70 19.11 -10.17
C HIS A 87 -13.95 18.85 -8.87
N GLN A 88 -14.45 17.96 -8.00
CA GLN A 88 -13.75 17.57 -6.78
C GLN A 88 -12.41 16.88 -7.05
N ILE A 89 -12.35 15.99 -8.05
CA ILE A 89 -11.09 15.35 -8.47
C ILE A 89 -10.09 16.41 -8.95
N ILE A 90 -10.53 17.35 -9.80
CA ILE A 90 -9.68 18.43 -10.30
C ILE A 90 -9.18 19.31 -9.16
N GLU A 91 -10.04 19.71 -8.22
CA GLU A 91 -9.64 20.52 -7.06
C GLU A 91 -8.68 19.75 -6.13
N GLY A 92 -8.90 18.45 -5.93
CA GLY A 92 -7.98 17.59 -5.19
C GLY A 92 -6.60 17.50 -5.85
N ILE A 93 -6.56 17.33 -7.18
CA ILE A 93 -5.31 17.34 -7.95
C ILE A 93 -4.64 18.72 -7.84
N LYS A 94 -5.37 19.82 -8.06
CA LYS A 94 -4.82 21.18 -7.93
C LYS A 94 -4.24 21.45 -6.55
N ALA A 95 -4.89 20.98 -5.48
CA ALA A 95 -4.37 21.12 -4.12
C ALA A 95 -3.02 20.40 -3.94
N GLN A 96 -2.85 19.24 -4.56
CA GLN A 96 -1.57 18.50 -4.54
C GLN A 96 -0.48 19.11 -5.44
N LEU A 97 -0.86 19.95 -6.41
CA LEU A 97 0.08 20.63 -7.30
C LEU A 97 0.60 21.96 -6.74
N LYS A 98 0.03 22.46 -5.63
CA LYS A 98 0.47 23.73 -5.04
C LYS A 98 1.77 23.53 -4.26
N PHE A 99 2.81 24.30 -4.59
CA PHE A 99 4.04 24.34 -3.80
C PHE A 99 3.81 25.08 -2.48
N THR A 100 4.09 24.40 -1.36
CA THR A 100 3.88 24.90 0.01
C THR A 100 5.16 24.74 0.84
N PRO A 101 6.18 25.59 0.60
CA PRO A 101 7.52 25.43 1.19
C PRO A 101 7.55 25.61 2.72
N ASN A 102 6.52 26.22 3.31
CA ASN A 102 6.47 26.54 4.74
C ASN A 102 5.61 25.55 5.55
N ALA A 103 5.25 24.39 4.98
CA ALA A 103 4.52 23.36 5.72
C ALA A 103 5.39 22.83 6.86
N ARG A 104 4.89 22.95 8.10
CA ARG A 104 5.63 22.56 9.32
C ARG A 104 5.80 21.05 9.46
N TRP A 105 4.91 20.26 8.86
CA TRP A 105 4.90 18.80 8.94
C TRP A 105 4.90 18.17 7.54
N ASP A 106 5.62 17.06 7.38
CA ASP A 106 5.68 16.32 6.11
C ASP A 106 4.32 15.74 5.67
N SER A 107 3.39 15.54 6.61
CA SER A 107 2.00 15.16 6.31
C SER A 107 1.26 16.22 5.50
N ASP A 108 1.64 17.49 5.70
CA ASP A 108 0.92 18.65 5.16
C ASP A 108 1.56 19.14 3.85
N LYS A 109 2.71 18.58 3.48
CA LYS A 109 3.40 18.88 2.23
C LYS A 109 2.68 18.22 1.06
N SER A 110 2.42 19.02 0.03
CA SER A 110 1.92 18.53 -1.23
C SER A 110 2.94 17.62 -1.93
N VAL A 111 2.46 16.77 -2.85
CA VAL A 111 3.32 15.84 -3.60
C VAL A 111 4.39 16.60 -4.40
N ILE A 112 4.03 17.75 -4.98
CA ILE A 112 5.00 18.61 -5.68
C ILE A 112 6.06 19.17 -4.73
N THR A 113 5.67 19.64 -3.55
CA THR A 113 6.64 20.16 -2.57
C THR A 113 7.65 19.10 -2.19
N LYS A 114 7.20 17.87 -1.91
CA LYS A 114 8.09 16.73 -1.61
C LYS A 114 9.04 16.43 -2.76
N LEU A 115 8.52 16.37 -3.99
CA LEU A 115 9.33 16.07 -5.17
C LEU A 115 10.41 17.14 -5.42
N VAL A 116 10.09 18.41 -5.21
CA VAL A 116 11.06 19.53 -5.33
C VAL A 116 12.09 19.49 -4.20
N GLU A 117 11.68 19.21 -2.97
CA GLU A 117 12.60 19.06 -1.83
C GLU A 117 13.55 17.88 -2.03
N ASP A 118 13.06 16.73 -2.49
CA ASP A 118 13.88 15.56 -2.78
C ASP A 118 14.88 15.82 -3.90
N ALA A 119 14.45 16.49 -4.98
CA ALA A 119 15.33 16.87 -6.07
C ALA A 119 16.42 17.85 -5.62
N THR A 120 16.06 18.86 -4.83
CA THR A 120 17.04 19.84 -4.31
C THR A 120 18.01 19.21 -3.33
N LYS A 121 17.54 18.32 -2.44
CA LYS A 121 18.38 17.56 -1.52
C LYS A 121 19.40 16.70 -2.27
N LYS A 122 18.96 15.98 -3.30
CA LYS A 122 19.85 15.15 -4.12
C LYS A 122 20.96 15.98 -4.79
N ILE A 123 20.59 17.10 -5.40
CA ILE A 123 21.56 18.03 -6.03
C ILE A 123 22.53 18.57 -4.97
N PHE A 124 22.04 18.91 -3.78
CA PHE A 124 22.88 19.41 -2.70
C PHE A 124 23.86 18.36 -2.16
N GLU A 125 23.43 17.11 -2.01
CA GLU A 125 24.29 15.99 -1.62
C GLU A 125 25.39 15.73 -2.66
N GLU A 126 25.04 15.74 -3.95
CA GLU A 126 26.01 15.63 -5.05
C GLU A 126 27.01 16.80 -5.05
N PHE A 127 26.52 18.02 -4.80
CA PHE A 127 27.37 19.20 -4.65
C PHE A 127 28.31 19.10 -3.45
N GLN A 128 27.82 18.67 -2.27
CA GLN A 128 28.64 18.49 -1.08
C GLN A 128 29.76 17.48 -1.31
N GLN A 129 29.49 16.36 -1.97
CA GLN A 129 30.51 15.37 -2.30
C GLN A 129 31.58 15.94 -3.25
N THR A 130 31.16 16.74 -4.23
CA THR A 130 32.07 17.37 -5.19
C THR A 130 32.95 18.42 -4.49
N LEU A 131 32.34 19.28 -3.69
CA LEU A 131 33.04 20.30 -2.91
C LEU A 131 34.05 19.68 -1.93
N ALA A 132 33.67 18.62 -1.21
CA ALA A 132 34.56 17.93 -0.28
C ALA A 132 35.80 17.34 -0.99
N LYS A 133 35.62 16.82 -2.20
CA LYS A 133 36.74 16.33 -3.02
C LYS A 133 37.67 17.45 -3.44
N GLU A 134 37.13 18.57 -3.91
CA GLU A 134 37.93 19.74 -4.31
C GLU A 134 38.69 20.35 -3.13
N ILE A 135 38.03 20.50 -1.98
CA ILE A 135 38.67 21.03 -0.76
C ILE A 135 39.80 20.10 -0.33
N ASN A 136 39.58 18.78 -0.30
CA ASN A 136 40.63 17.83 0.08
C ASN A 136 41.80 17.84 -0.92
N ALA A 137 41.53 17.94 -2.22
CA ALA A 137 42.58 18.03 -3.23
C ALA A 137 43.41 19.32 -3.07
N GLN A 138 42.76 20.46 -2.85
CA GLN A 138 43.46 21.73 -2.59
C GLN A 138 44.21 21.73 -1.26
N PHE A 139 43.63 21.15 -0.21
CA PHE A 139 44.24 21.06 1.11
C PHE A 139 45.50 20.18 1.06
N THR A 140 45.42 19.00 0.44
CA THR A 140 46.59 18.11 0.29
C THR A 140 47.68 18.74 -0.57
N ALA A 141 47.32 19.41 -1.67
CA ALA A 141 48.28 20.15 -2.49
C ALA A 141 49.01 21.25 -1.70
N ARG A 142 48.26 22.07 -0.95
CA ARG A 142 48.82 23.13 -0.10
C ARG A 142 49.66 22.57 1.06
N ALA A 143 49.21 21.48 1.69
CA ALA A 143 49.95 20.81 2.75
C ALA A 143 51.28 20.24 2.24
N LEU A 144 51.31 19.68 1.03
CA LEU A 144 52.53 19.20 0.39
C LEU A 144 53.46 20.34 -0.02
N GLU A 145 52.95 21.46 -0.53
CA GLU A 145 53.75 22.65 -0.81
C GLU A 145 54.39 23.22 0.46
N GLU A 146 53.61 23.33 1.54
CA GLU A 146 54.10 23.86 2.80
C GLU A 146 55.12 22.91 3.45
N ALA A 147 54.88 21.59 3.39
CA ALA A 147 55.85 20.58 3.81
C ALA A 147 57.15 20.65 3.00
N LYS A 148 57.06 20.86 1.67
CA LYS A 148 58.23 21.09 0.80
C LYS A 148 58.98 22.35 1.19
N LYS A 149 58.30 23.47 1.47
CA LYS A 149 58.93 24.72 1.93
C LYS A 149 59.65 24.53 3.27
N GLN A 150 59.02 23.87 4.24
CA GLN A 150 59.64 23.62 5.54
C GLN A 150 60.83 22.64 5.44
N LEU A 151 60.75 21.62 4.59
CA LEU A 151 61.89 20.72 4.32
C LEU A 151 63.02 21.45 3.61
N ALA A 152 62.74 22.27 2.60
CA ALA A 152 63.75 23.07 1.90
C ALA A 152 64.45 24.04 2.88
N GLY A 153 63.68 24.70 3.76
CA GLY A 153 64.22 25.55 4.82
C GLY A 153 65.11 24.80 5.81
N LYS A 154 64.72 23.59 6.23
CA LYS A 154 65.54 22.75 7.13
C LYS A 154 66.78 22.15 6.46
N LEU A 155 66.73 21.89 5.15
CA LEU A 155 67.84 21.37 4.36
C LEU A 155 68.81 22.47 3.89
N GLY A 156 68.53 23.74 4.19
CA GLY A 156 69.38 24.88 3.81
C GLY A 156 69.38 25.20 2.32
N ILE A 157 68.47 24.60 1.55
CA ILE A 157 68.27 24.91 0.13
C ILE A 157 67.45 26.20 0.10
N LYS A 158 68.14 27.34 -0.08
CA LYS A 158 67.48 28.62 -0.35
C LYS A 158 66.67 28.48 -1.64
N GLN A 159 65.35 28.54 -1.52
CA GLN A 159 64.48 28.90 -2.64
C GLN A 159 64.53 30.42 -2.83
#